data_AF-A0A921I3D7-F1
#
_entry.id   AF-A0A921I3D7-F1
#
_cell.length_a   1.000
_cell.length_b   1.000
_cell.length_c   1.000
_cell.angle_alpha   90.00
_cell.angle_beta   90.00
_cell.angle_gamma   90.00
#
_symmetry.space_group_name_H-M   'P 1'
#
loop_
_entity.id
_entity.type
_entity.pdbx_description
1 polymer ?
#
loop_
_entity_poly.entity_id
_entity_poly.type
_entity_poly.pdbx_seq_one_letter_code
_entity_poly.pdbx_strand_id
1 'polypeptide(L)'
;MEHKDRGFVGKHYLMKQAFGQEELHQRESVCTREDPPGCTAACPLHLDIRTVCAYGAKGDFIKAAGVIRRVTPFLHLLAKSCPGVCQKACALSRIGEGIQVRTLEKACALYGGKEKGSRFLIPRKNKKVIVGGDDLFALACCWELGRKGYEIFWYTRCKNRKEPLLSWGLTEEEAETDTASYELFRMTKKERAGEVSEWAAWGDAVCLSPDLWHTGLPENIFGTEQSWEKKDGAAWILAWAKYISAKAERYLQGASSEGLRKPGPQESRLYVTMDGVEGSRAFTDWEKPDRELAAAEAGRCIQCQCLECIKGCVYFQEYKKNPRGAIREIYNNLSIVMGNHMANGLINACDLCGQCKSACPNGFDYPEVCKMARQIMVETEKMPPSAHEFGLLDQQFSCREGFLARSAPGYERCRYLFFPGCQASAVSPDTVEAAYRDLSGRLTGGVGLLLSCCGALAQWAGREDLASEALEKIRSVWKEMGEPEVICACPTCMK
;
A
#
# COMPACT_ATOMS: atom_id res chain seq x y z
N MET A 1 -32.40 8.21 57.02
CA MET A 1 -31.39 8.25 55.93
C MET A 1 -31.87 7.28 54.87
N GLU A 2 -32.71 7.77 53.96
CA GLU A 2 -33.23 6.96 52.86
C GLU A 2 -32.13 6.77 51.81
N HIS A 3 -31.80 5.52 51.55
CA HIS A 3 -30.98 5.11 50.42
C HIS A 3 -31.70 5.51 49.13
N LYS A 4 -31.17 6.51 48.42
CA LYS A 4 -31.54 6.73 47.01
C LYS A 4 -30.90 5.63 46.19
N ASP A 5 -31.68 4.59 45.90
CA ASP A 5 -31.46 3.71 44.76
C ASP A 5 -31.46 4.54 43.47
N ARG A 6 -30.27 4.98 43.07
CA ARG A 6 -30.04 5.38 41.68
C ARG A 6 -29.89 4.09 40.90
N GLY A 7 -31.01 3.64 40.34
CA GLY A 7 -31.03 2.56 39.35
C GLY A 7 -29.93 2.81 38.32
N PHE A 8 -28.94 1.93 38.30
CA PHE A 8 -27.94 1.88 37.25
C PHE A 8 -28.64 1.30 36.02
N VAL A 9 -29.38 2.14 35.30
CA VAL A 9 -29.89 1.80 33.97
C VAL A 9 -28.65 1.57 33.12
N GLY A 10 -28.46 0.33 32.66
CA GLY A 10 -27.28 -0.06 31.89
C GLY A 10 -27.04 0.93 30.75
N LYS A 11 -25.79 1.40 30.61
CA LYS A 11 -25.42 2.22 29.45
C LYS A 11 -25.66 1.39 28.19
N HIS A 12 -26.72 1.71 27.45
CA HIS A 12 -26.91 1.20 26.11
C HIS A 12 -25.83 1.86 25.23
N TYR A 13 -24.77 1.12 24.92
CA TYR A 13 -23.74 1.61 24.01
C TYR A 13 -24.31 1.65 22.59
N LEU A 14 -24.48 2.86 22.06
CA LEU A 14 -24.85 3.04 20.66
C LEU A 14 -23.67 2.57 19.79
N MET A 15 -23.94 1.61 18.92
CA MET A 15 -22.96 1.05 18.01
C MET A 15 -23.46 1.15 16.58
N LYS A 16 -22.59 1.66 15.70
CA LYS A 16 -22.79 1.68 14.26
C LYS A 16 -21.44 1.41 13.61
N GLN A 17 -21.37 0.36 12.80
CA GLN A 17 -20.20 0.11 11.98
C GLN A 17 -20.24 1.06 10.78
N ALA A 18 -19.08 1.62 10.42
CA ALA A 18 -18.97 2.45 9.22
C ALA A 18 -19.17 1.65 7.95
N PHE A 19 -18.48 0.52 7.88
CA PHE A 19 -18.55 -0.43 6.79
C PHE A 19 -17.98 -1.76 7.26
N GLY A 20 -18.21 -2.84 6.51
CA GLY A 20 -17.68 -4.16 6.81
C GLY A 20 -16.19 -4.31 6.45
N GLN A 21 -15.57 -5.41 6.90
CA GLN A 21 -14.17 -5.72 6.58
C GLN A 21 -13.91 -5.87 5.07
N GLU A 22 -14.89 -6.40 4.33
CA GLU A 22 -14.80 -6.53 2.87
C GLU A 22 -14.74 -5.16 2.18
N GLU A 23 -15.63 -4.23 2.55
CA GLU A 23 -15.61 -2.88 2.02
C GLU A 23 -14.34 -2.11 2.42
N LEU A 24 -13.81 -2.32 3.65
CA LEU A 24 -12.50 -1.79 4.04
C LEU A 24 -11.41 -2.23 3.05
N HIS A 25 -11.33 -3.53 2.76
CA HIS A 25 -10.34 -4.06 1.82
C HIS A 25 -10.54 -3.50 0.40
N GLN A 26 -11.79 -3.35 -0.05
CA GLN A 26 -12.10 -2.73 -1.34
C GLN A 26 -11.60 -1.28 -1.41
N ARG A 27 -11.87 -0.47 -0.39
CA ARG A 27 -11.37 0.91 -0.28
C ARG A 27 -9.84 0.96 -0.23
N GLU A 28 -9.22 0.10 0.58
CA GLU A 28 -7.76 -0.01 0.67
C GLU A 28 -7.13 -0.35 -0.69
N SER A 29 -7.77 -1.24 -1.47
CA SER A 29 -7.25 -1.74 -2.75
C SER A 29 -7.14 -0.68 -3.84
N VAL A 30 -7.86 0.44 -3.70
CA VAL A 30 -7.78 1.60 -4.61
C VAL A 30 -6.40 2.28 -4.49
N CYS A 31 -5.81 2.28 -3.29
CA CYS A 31 -4.50 2.89 -3.06
C CYS A 31 -3.38 1.95 -3.51
N THR A 32 -2.54 2.42 -4.44
CA THR A 32 -1.42 1.61 -4.97
C THR A 32 -0.09 1.90 -4.29
N ARG A 33 -0.06 2.71 -3.23
CA ARG A 33 1.19 3.12 -2.56
C ARG A 33 2.01 1.94 -2.03
N GLU A 34 1.35 0.90 -1.57
CA GLU A 34 1.98 -0.32 -1.05
C GLU A 34 2.23 -1.37 -2.14
N ASP A 35 1.77 -1.13 -3.37
CA ASP A 35 2.06 -2.04 -4.47
C ASP A 35 3.56 -2.02 -4.80
N PRO A 36 4.14 -3.17 -5.19
CA PRO A 36 5.55 -3.26 -5.47
C PRO A 36 5.92 -2.36 -6.65
N PRO A 37 7.06 -1.65 -6.62
CA PRO A 37 7.53 -0.88 -7.77
C PRO A 37 7.82 -1.80 -8.96
N GLY A 38 7.84 -1.25 -10.17
CA GLY A 38 8.03 -2.02 -11.41
C GLY A 38 9.23 -2.99 -11.38
N CYS A 39 10.36 -2.58 -10.78
CA CYS A 39 11.53 -3.45 -10.63
C CYS A 39 11.28 -4.68 -9.74
N THR A 40 10.55 -4.52 -8.62
CA THR A 40 10.20 -5.63 -7.71
C THR A 40 9.05 -6.46 -8.26
N ALA A 41 8.06 -5.86 -8.92
CA ALA A 41 6.94 -6.54 -9.55
C ALA A 41 7.41 -7.46 -10.68
N ALA A 42 8.33 -6.98 -11.53
CA ALA A 42 8.89 -7.74 -12.65
C ALA A 42 9.94 -8.78 -12.23
N CYS A 43 10.57 -8.62 -11.05
CA CYS A 43 11.57 -9.57 -10.56
C CYS A 43 10.90 -10.90 -10.19
N PRO A 44 11.33 -12.05 -10.75
CA PRO A 44 10.75 -13.35 -10.43
C PRO A 44 10.84 -13.71 -8.94
N LEU A 45 11.89 -13.22 -8.28
CA LEU A 45 12.15 -13.43 -6.85
C LEU A 45 11.51 -12.37 -5.94
N HIS A 46 10.89 -11.33 -6.53
CA HIS A 46 10.38 -10.16 -5.80
C HIS A 46 11.42 -9.51 -4.89
N LEU A 47 12.65 -9.34 -5.40
CA LEU A 47 13.72 -8.66 -4.67
C LEU A 47 13.33 -7.20 -4.39
N ASP A 48 13.63 -6.73 -3.19
CA ASP A 48 13.44 -5.33 -2.79
C ASP A 48 14.58 -4.46 -3.32
N ILE A 49 14.51 -4.18 -4.63
CA ILE A 49 15.52 -3.39 -5.34
C ILE A 49 15.61 -1.96 -4.80
N ARG A 50 14.50 -1.39 -4.30
CA ARG A 50 14.52 -0.04 -3.69
C ARG A 50 15.47 0.01 -2.50
N THR A 51 15.33 -0.96 -1.59
CA THR A 51 16.19 -1.06 -0.41
C THR A 51 17.63 -1.41 -0.77
N VAL A 52 17.85 -2.29 -1.78
CA VAL A 52 19.19 -2.55 -2.33
C VAL A 52 19.84 -1.26 -2.83
N CYS A 53 19.14 -0.47 -3.64
CA CYS A 53 19.65 0.81 -4.13
C CYS A 53 19.86 1.82 -2.99
N ALA A 54 18.99 1.86 -1.97
CA ALA A 54 19.12 2.77 -0.84
C ALA A 54 20.40 2.53 -0.01
N TYR A 55 20.80 1.26 0.16
CA TYR A 55 22.09 0.92 0.78
C TYR A 55 23.27 1.07 -0.18
N GLY A 56 23.10 0.66 -1.44
CA GLY A 56 24.11 0.80 -2.49
C GLY A 56 24.54 2.25 -2.71
N ALA A 57 23.59 3.20 -2.71
CA ALA A 57 23.85 4.63 -2.84
C ALA A 57 24.73 5.19 -1.70
N LYS A 58 24.72 4.54 -0.54
CA LYS A 58 25.57 4.87 0.63
C LYS A 58 26.90 4.11 0.62
N GLY A 59 27.19 3.32 -0.41
CA GLY A 59 28.37 2.44 -0.50
C GLY A 59 28.34 1.22 0.43
N ASP A 60 27.20 0.94 1.09
CA ASP A 60 27.01 -0.17 2.03
C ASP A 60 26.53 -1.44 1.31
N PHE A 61 27.41 -2.00 0.48
CA PHE A 61 27.14 -3.23 -0.27
C PHE A 61 26.95 -4.46 0.62
N ILE A 62 27.42 -4.41 1.88
CA ILE A 62 27.19 -5.48 2.86
C ILE A 62 25.72 -5.54 3.23
N LYS A 63 25.09 -4.41 3.58
CA LYS A 63 23.65 -4.36 3.84
C LYS A 63 22.83 -4.62 2.58
N ALA A 64 23.26 -4.11 1.43
CA ALA A 64 22.60 -4.36 0.15
C ALA A 64 22.58 -5.86 -0.21
N ALA A 65 23.71 -6.55 -0.11
CA ALA A 65 23.79 -8.01 -0.26
C ALA A 65 22.93 -8.74 0.77
N GLY A 66 22.88 -8.24 2.01
CA GLY A 66 22.01 -8.76 3.06
C GLY A 66 20.52 -8.69 2.73
N VAL A 67 20.07 -7.70 1.95
CA VAL A 67 18.67 -7.64 1.47
C VAL A 67 18.39 -8.76 0.47
N ILE A 68 19.29 -9.03 -0.47
CA ILE A 68 19.16 -10.10 -1.45
C ILE A 68 19.21 -11.48 -0.77
N ARG A 69 20.16 -11.67 0.17
CA ARG A 69 20.37 -12.93 0.90
C ARG A 69 19.17 -13.37 1.75
N ARG A 70 18.32 -12.43 2.19
CA ARG A 70 17.03 -12.77 2.84
C ARG A 70 16.10 -13.54 1.91
N VAL A 71 16.19 -13.30 0.60
CA VAL A 71 15.31 -13.90 -0.41
C VAL A 71 15.94 -15.14 -1.03
N THR A 72 17.24 -15.13 -1.32
CA THR A 72 17.97 -16.25 -1.94
C THR A 72 19.45 -16.29 -1.50
N PRO A 73 20.08 -17.46 -1.24
CA PRO A 73 21.48 -17.51 -0.85
C PRO A 73 22.39 -17.39 -2.08
N PHE A 74 21.83 -17.57 -3.28
CA PHE A 74 22.54 -17.71 -4.54
C PHE A 74 22.90 -16.35 -5.16
N LEU A 75 23.57 -15.49 -4.38
CA LEU A 75 23.92 -14.14 -4.79
C LEU A 75 24.93 -14.15 -5.95
N HIS A 76 25.95 -15.01 -5.88
CA HIS A 76 26.96 -15.12 -6.94
C HIS A 76 26.35 -15.69 -8.22
N LEU A 77 25.40 -16.63 -8.10
CA LEU A 77 24.64 -17.14 -9.24
C LEU A 77 23.81 -16.05 -9.92
N LEU A 78 23.08 -15.25 -9.13
CA LEU A 78 22.30 -14.12 -9.67
C LEU A 78 23.22 -13.11 -10.37
N ALA A 79 24.34 -12.76 -9.76
CA ALA A 79 25.33 -11.85 -10.33
C ALA A 79 25.83 -12.29 -11.72
N LYS A 80 25.88 -13.60 -12.02
CA LYS A 80 26.31 -14.13 -13.32
C LYS A 80 25.16 -14.31 -14.32
N SER A 81 23.98 -14.70 -13.86
CA SER A 81 22.93 -15.25 -14.73
C SER A 81 21.57 -14.53 -14.64
N CYS A 82 21.49 -13.42 -13.90
CA CYS A 82 20.26 -12.64 -13.82
C CYS A 82 19.84 -12.10 -15.19
N PRO A 83 18.58 -12.32 -15.62
CA PRO A 83 18.08 -11.86 -16.92
C PRO A 83 17.83 -10.35 -16.99
N GLY A 84 17.86 -9.62 -15.86
CA GLY A 84 17.72 -8.16 -15.84
C GLY A 84 16.35 -7.63 -16.27
N VAL A 85 15.29 -8.45 -16.18
CA VAL A 85 13.91 -8.06 -16.56
C VAL A 85 13.41 -6.81 -15.83
N CYS A 86 13.86 -6.62 -14.58
CA CYS A 86 13.52 -5.47 -13.74
C CYS A 86 14.07 -4.13 -14.26
N GLN A 87 15.14 -4.14 -15.07
CA GLN A 87 15.75 -2.92 -15.61
C GLN A 87 14.83 -2.26 -16.64
N LYS A 88 14.16 -3.08 -17.47
CA LYS A 88 13.17 -2.61 -18.45
C LYS A 88 11.90 -2.10 -17.76
N ALA A 89 11.49 -2.76 -16.67
CA ALA A 89 10.33 -2.38 -15.87
C ALA A 89 10.59 -1.20 -14.90
N CYS A 90 11.82 -0.68 -14.82
CA CYS A 90 12.16 0.46 -13.97
C CYS A 90 11.45 1.72 -14.47
N ALA A 91 10.88 2.55 -13.59
CA ALA A 91 10.18 3.78 -13.99
C ALA A 91 11.09 4.76 -14.79
N LEU A 92 12.40 4.77 -14.51
CA LEU A 92 13.38 5.59 -15.22
C LEU A 92 13.56 5.19 -16.70
N SER A 93 13.20 3.96 -17.09
CA SER A 93 13.29 3.52 -18.48
C SER A 93 12.35 4.29 -19.43
N ARG A 94 11.38 5.03 -18.89
CA ARG A 94 10.45 5.89 -19.64
C ARG A 94 11.12 7.15 -20.20
N ILE A 95 12.19 7.63 -19.56
CA ILE A 95 12.84 8.93 -19.88
C ILE A 95 14.36 8.80 -20.10
N GLY A 96 14.92 7.62 -19.90
CA GLY A 96 16.35 7.35 -20.01
C GLY A 96 16.63 5.87 -19.80
N GLU A 97 17.77 5.55 -19.19
CA GLU A 97 18.09 4.16 -18.85
C GLU A 97 17.54 3.78 -17.47
N GLY A 98 16.96 2.60 -17.36
CA GLY A 98 16.61 2.03 -16.05
C GLY A 98 17.85 1.79 -15.18
N ILE A 99 17.65 1.60 -13.88
CA ILE A 99 18.73 1.21 -12.97
C ILE A 99 19.31 -0.13 -13.43
N GLN A 100 20.62 -0.20 -13.56
CA GLN A 100 21.36 -1.42 -13.90
C GLN A 100 21.45 -2.34 -12.69
N VAL A 101 20.31 -2.94 -12.32
CA VAL A 101 20.19 -3.85 -11.16
C VAL A 101 21.17 -5.00 -11.25
N ARG A 102 21.40 -5.51 -12.46
CA ARG A 102 22.40 -6.53 -12.74
C ARG A 102 23.75 -6.09 -12.17
N THR A 103 24.27 -4.93 -12.57
CA THR A 103 25.52 -4.36 -12.06
C THR A 103 25.54 -4.29 -10.53
N LEU A 104 24.42 -3.89 -9.91
CA LEU A 104 24.30 -3.83 -8.45
C LEU A 104 24.37 -5.22 -7.80
N GLU A 105 23.78 -6.26 -8.40
CA GLU A 105 23.89 -7.65 -7.92
C GLU A 105 25.36 -8.11 -7.95
N LYS A 106 26.09 -7.79 -9.02
CA LYS A 106 27.54 -8.06 -9.11
C LYS A 106 28.34 -7.29 -8.07
N ALA A 107 28.07 -6.00 -7.89
CA ALA A 107 28.72 -5.20 -6.84
C ALA A 107 28.42 -5.75 -5.44
N CYS A 108 27.19 -6.22 -5.19
CA CYS A 108 26.82 -6.91 -3.95
C CYS A 108 27.58 -8.24 -3.79
N ALA A 109 27.76 -9.01 -4.86
CA ALA A 109 28.52 -10.26 -4.82
C ALA A 109 30.02 -10.01 -4.54
N LEU A 110 30.61 -8.97 -5.13
CA LEU A 110 32.02 -8.62 -4.96
C LEU A 110 32.33 -7.95 -3.61
N TYR A 111 31.52 -6.96 -3.21
CA TYR A 111 31.81 -6.10 -2.06
C TYR A 111 30.92 -6.39 -0.84
N GLY A 112 29.92 -7.26 -0.96
CA GLY A 112 28.97 -7.56 0.11
C GLY A 112 29.48 -8.52 1.18
N GLY A 113 30.72 -9.00 1.06
CA GLY A 113 31.37 -9.93 1.99
C GLY A 113 30.67 -11.30 2.06
N LYS A 114 31.22 -12.21 2.85
CA LYS A 114 30.62 -13.54 3.09
C LYS A 114 29.41 -13.42 4.02
N GLU A 115 28.41 -14.27 3.80
CA GLU A 115 27.26 -14.35 4.69
C GLU A 115 27.75 -14.75 6.09
N LYS A 116 27.56 -13.86 7.08
CA LYS A 116 27.75 -14.24 8.48
C LYS A 116 26.53 -15.07 8.87
N GLY A 117 26.68 -16.39 8.88
CA GLY A 117 25.60 -17.31 9.25
C GLY A 117 24.86 -16.81 10.48
N SER A 118 23.55 -16.61 10.34
CA SER A 118 22.69 -16.22 11.46
C SER A 118 22.78 -17.30 12.53
N ARG A 119 23.25 -16.94 13.73
CA ARG A 119 23.32 -17.85 14.90
C ARG A 119 21.93 -18.17 15.49
N PHE A 120 20.85 -17.78 14.81
CA PHE A 120 19.50 -18.09 15.28
C PHE A 120 19.23 -19.59 15.13
N LEU A 121 18.85 -20.22 16.24
CA LEU A 121 18.50 -21.63 16.26
C LEU A 121 17.22 -21.84 15.44
N ILE A 122 17.31 -22.56 14.33
CA ILE A 122 16.14 -22.88 13.50
C ILE A 122 15.28 -23.89 14.28
N PRO A 123 14.01 -23.57 14.61
CA PRO A 123 13.12 -24.51 15.29
C PRO A 123 12.94 -25.77 14.45
N ARG A 124 13.16 -26.93 15.08
CA ARG A 124 13.07 -28.22 14.38
C ARG A 124 11.62 -28.60 14.13
N LYS A 125 11.32 -29.05 12.90
CA LYS A 125 10.06 -29.71 12.55
C LYS A 125 10.31 -31.21 12.41
N ASN A 126 9.41 -32.04 12.95
CA ASN A 126 9.48 -33.50 12.87
C ASN A 126 8.80 -34.02 11.59
N LYS A 127 9.18 -33.46 10.44
CA LYS A 127 8.64 -33.80 9.13
C LYS A 127 9.79 -34.01 8.15
N LYS A 128 9.75 -35.13 7.44
CA LYS A 128 10.76 -35.56 6.46
C LYS A 128 10.33 -35.09 5.08
N VAL A 129 11.18 -34.30 4.43
CA VAL A 129 10.94 -33.83 3.07
C VAL A 129 11.99 -34.40 2.15
N ILE A 130 11.55 -35.04 1.08
CA ILE A 130 12.43 -35.58 0.05
C ILE A 130 12.53 -34.56 -1.07
N VAL A 131 13.74 -34.33 -1.57
CA VAL A 131 13.98 -33.50 -2.74
C VAL A 131 14.74 -34.33 -3.77
N GLY A 132 14.16 -34.50 -4.95
CA GLY A 132 14.74 -35.29 -6.04
C GLY A 132 15.22 -34.39 -7.19
N GLY A 133 16.48 -34.58 -7.59
CA GLY A 133 17.05 -33.97 -8.79
C GLY A 133 18.47 -33.46 -8.63
N ASP A 134 19.07 -33.15 -9.78
CA ASP A 134 20.51 -32.87 -9.94
C ASP A 134 20.78 -31.42 -10.37
N ASP A 135 19.78 -30.57 -10.32
CA ASP A 135 19.80 -29.23 -10.87
C ASP A 135 19.68 -28.14 -9.79
N LEU A 136 19.67 -26.88 -10.25
CA LEU A 136 19.49 -25.71 -9.40
C LEU A 136 18.12 -25.71 -8.70
N PHE A 137 17.08 -26.25 -9.34
CA PHE A 137 15.73 -26.29 -8.79
C PHE A 137 15.68 -27.17 -7.53
N ALA A 138 16.23 -28.38 -7.60
CA ALA A 138 16.36 -29.26 -6.43
C ALA A 138 17.15 -28.57 -5.31
N LEU A 139 18.31 -28.02 -5.64
CA LEU A 139 19.16 -27.35 -4.66
C LEU A 139 18.42 -26.20 -3.97
N ALA A 140 17.68 -25.38 -4.72
CA ALA A 140 16.90 -24.28 -4.18
C ALA A 140 15.71 -24.74 -3.32
N CYS A 141 15.03 -25.84 -3.69
CA CYS A 141 13.99 -26.45 -2.85
C CYS A 141 14.56 -26.89 -1.49
N CYS A 142 15.75 -27.51 -1.48
CA CYS A 142 16.46 -27.86 -0.25
C CYS A 142 16.69 -26.63 0.64
N TRP A 143 17.02 -25.46 0.07
CA TRP A 143 17.22 -24.26 0.88
C TRP A 143 15.93 -23.67 1.44
N GLU A 144 14.88 -23.59 0.63
CA GLU A 144 13.59 -23.02 1.02
C GLU A 144 12.90 -23.82 2.13
N LEU A 145 13.05 -25.15 2.13
CA LEU A 145 12.54 -26.02 3.17
C LEU A 145 13.51 -26.10 4.37
N GLY A 146 14.81 -26.06 4.12
CA GLY A 146 15.84 -26.22 5.15
C GLY A 146 15.87 -25.07 6.13
N ARG A 147 15.75 -23.83 5.63
CA ARG A 147 15.63 -22.63 6.49
C ARG A 147 14.41 -22.67 7.43
N LYS A 148 13.39 -23.48 7.10
CA LYS A 148 12.12 -23.59 7.84
C LYS A 148 12.15 -24.72 8.87
N GLY A 149 13.28 -25.43 8.98
CA GLY A 149 13.53 -26.43 10.01
C GLY A 149 13.09 -27.85 9.67
N TYR A 150 12.72 -28.12 8.41
CA TYR A 150 12.40 -29.46 7.92
C TYR A 150 13.66 -30.33 7.79
N GLU A 151 13.51 -31.65 7.96
CA GLU A 151 14.58 -32.60 7.69
C GLU A 151 14.55 -33.00 6.21
N ILE A 152 15.64 -32.74 5.50
CA ILE A 152 15.71 -32.87 4.05
C ILE A 152 16.53 -34.10 3.67
N PHE A 153 15.98 -34.90 2.77
CA PHE A 153 16.69 -35.98 2.10
C PHE A 153 16.83 -35.65 0.62
N TRP A 154 18.03 -35.24 0.22
CA TRP A 154 18.31 -34.83 -1.15
C TRP A 154 18.80 -36.03 -1.97
N TYR A 155 17.96 -36.54 -2.86
CA TYR A 155 18.25 -37.64 -3.77
C TYR A 155 18.86 -37.09 -5.06
N THR A 156 20.17 -37.27 -5.20
CA THR A 156 20.94 -36.68 -6.29
C THR A 156 22.10 -37.57 -6.73
N ARG A 157 22.49 -37.42 -7.99
CA ARG A 157 23.72 -37.94 -8.61
C ARG A 157 24.91 -36.98 -8.42
N CYS A 158 24.65 -35.71 -8.08
CA CYS A 158 25.71 -34.74 -7.79
C CYS A 158 26.59 -35.23 -6.64
N LYS A 159 27.91 -35.11 -6.76
CA LYS A 159 28.90 -35.41 -5.74
C LYS A 159 28.70 -34.56 -4.49
N ASN A 160 28.42 -33.28 -4.66
CA ASN A 160 28.21 -32.33 -3.57
C ASN A 160 27.19 -31.23 -3.95
N ARG A 161 26.85 -30.38 -2.98
CA ARG A 161 25.91 -29.25 -3.13
C ARG A 161 26.37 -28.16 -4.11
N LYS A 162 27.66 -28.11 -4.44
CA LYS A 162 28.26 -27.09 -5.31
C LYS A 162 28.13 -27.45 -6.78
N GLU A 163 28.12 -28.74 -7.12
CA GLU A 163 28.10 -29.21 -8.50
C GLU A 163 26.94 -28.64 -9.35
N PRO A 164 25.69 -28.54 -8.84
CA PRO A 164 24.64 -27.84 -9.58
C PRO A 164 25.03 -26.40 -9.94
N LEU A 165 25.70 -25.66 -9.03
CA LEU A 165 26.14 -24.28 -9.26
C LEU A 165 27.35 -24.18 -10.20
N LEU A 166 28.30 -25.11 -10.11
CA LEU A 166 29.45 -25.17 -11.00
C LEU A 166 29.03 -25.34 -12.47
N SER A 167 27.92 -26.07 -12.73
CA SER A 167 27.35 -26.23 -14.07
C SER A 167 26.83 -24.92 -14.69
N TRP A 168 26.65 -23.87 -13.88
CA TRP A 168 26.31 -22.50 -14.26
C TRP A 168 27.53 -21.58 -14.40
N GLY A 169 28.74 -22.11 -14.34
CA GLY A 169 29.98 -21.34 -14.52
C GLY A 169 30.43 -20.57 -13.27
N LEU A 170 29.98 -20.98 -12.09
CA LEU A 170 30.52 -20.48 -10.82
C LEU A 170 31.87 -21.15 -10.55
N THR A 171 32.76 -20.41 -9.89
CA THR A 171 33.98 -20.95 -9.32
C THR A 171 33.65 -21.74 -8.05
N GLU A 172 34.58 -22.59 -7.60
CA GLU A 172 34.46 -23.32 -6.33
C GLU A 172 34.21 -22.39 -5.14
N GLU A 173 34.89 -21.23 -5.07
CA GLU A 173 34.71 -20.28 -3.97
C GLU A 173 33.33 -19.57 -4.00
N GLU A 174 32.86 -19.20 -5.19
CA GLU A 174 31.52 -18.60 -5.35
C GLU A 174 30.43 -19.62 -4.97
N ALA A 175 30.56 -20.86 -5.44
CA ALA A 175 29.61 -21.93 -5.13
C ALA A 175 29.64 -22.33 -3.64
N GLU A 176 30.81 -22.30 -2.99
CA GLU A 176 30.91 -22.49 -1.54
C GLU A 176 30.20 -21.37 -0.79
N THR A 177 30.38 -20.12 -1.22
CA THR A 177 29.74 -18.95 -0.59
C THR A 177 28.22 -19.00 -0.73
N ASP A 178 27.70 -19.33 -1.92
CA ASP A 178 26.26 -19.47 -2.19
C ASP A 178 25.64 -20.69 -1.47
N THR A 179 26.44 -21.66 -1.03
CA THR A 179 25.96 -22.86 -0.31
C THR A 179 26.32 -22.89 1.18
N ALA A 180 26.97 -21.86 1.70
CA ALA A 180 27.44 -21.80 3.08
C ALA A 180 26.30 -22.00 4.11
N SER A 181 25.12 -21.44 3.85
CA SER A 181 23.98 -21.56 4.78
C SER A 181 23.47 -23.00 4.95
N TYR A 182 23.76 -23.91 4.01
CA TYR A 182 23.28 -25.29 4.06
C TYR A 182 23.90 -26.11 5.19
N GLU A 183 25.05 -25.69 5.71
CA GLU A 183 25.71 -26.33 6.87
C GLU A 183 24.85 -26.26 8.14
N LEU A 184 23.92 -25.31 8.18
CA LEU A 184 22.99 -25.14 9.29
C LEU A 184 21.75 -26.05 9.18
N PHE A 185 21.55 -26.71 8.03
CA PHE A 185 20.34 -27.47 7.76
C PHE A 185 20.51 -28.95 8.08
N ARG A 186 19.42 -29.59 8.51
CA ARG A 186 19.33 -31.05 8.63
C ARG A 186 19.12 -31.66 7.25
N MET A 187 20.19 -31.72 6.46
CA MET A 187 20.15 -32.23 5.09
C MET A 187 21.04 -33.47 4.96
N THR A 188 20.45 -34.57 4.49
CA THR A 188 21.14 -35.82 4.20
C THR A 188 21.11 -36.07 2.70
N LYS A 189 22.28 -36.22 2.09
CA LYS A 189 22.40 -36.65 0.70
C LYS A 189 22.10 -38.14 0.58
N LYS A 190 21.31 -38.53 -0.42
CA LYS A 190 21.04 -39.92 -0.82
C LYS A 190 21.37 -40.08 -2.30
N GLU A 191 21.80 -41.27 -2.67
CA GLU A 191 21.97 -41.61 -4.08
C GLU A 191 20.59 -41.66 -4.74
N ARG A 192 20.50 -41.07 -5.95
CA ARG A 192 19.25 -41.05 -6.73
C ARG A 192 18.97 -42.45 -7.31
N ALA A 193 18.47 -43.33 -6.46
CA ALA A 193 18.03 -44.70 -6.74
C ALA A 193 16.61 -44.94 -6.20
N GLY A 194 15.92 -45.93 -6.77
CA GLY A 194 14.52 -46.26 -6.43
C GLY A 194 13.49 -45.49 -7.27
N GLU A 195 12.23 -45.88 -7.13
CA GLU A 195 11.10 -45.23 -7.80
C GLU A 195 10.57 -44.04 -6.99
N VAL A 196 10.00 -43.05 -7.68
CA VAL A 196 9.38 -41.87 -7.05
C VAL A 196 8.26 -42.26 -6.08
N SER A 197 7.57 -43.38 -6.35
CA SER A 197 6.54 -43.98 -5.49
C SER A 197 7.08 -44.38 -4.11
N GLU A 198 8.29 -44.95 -4.04
CA GLU A 198 8.96 -45.33 -2.79
C GLU A 198 9.31 -44.10 -1.96
N TRP A 199 9.74 -43.03 -2.62
CA TRP A 199 10.03 -41.76 -1.97
C TRP A 199 8.75 -41.17 -1.37
N ALA A 200 7.64 -41.20 -2.11
CA ALA A 200 6.34 -40.73 -1.65
C ALA A 200 5.84 -41.48 -0.40
N ALA A 201 6.10 -42.77 -0.30
CA ALA A 201 5.71 -43.59 0.85
C ALA A 201 6.55 -43.29 2.11
N TRP A 202 7.82 -42.88 1.93
CA TRP A 202 8.75 -42.66 3.03
C TRP A 202 8.78 -41.21 3.54
N GLY A 203 8.58 -40.23 2.65
CA GLY A 203 8.59 -38.81 2.95
C GLY A 203 7.20 -38.26 3.27
N ASP A 204 7.12 -37.28 4.18
CA ASP A 204 5.87 -36.55 4.42
C ASP A 204 5.50 -35.64 3.23
N ALA A 205 6.51 -35.16 2.49
CA ALA A 205 6.34 -34.47 1.21
C ALA A 205 7.55 -34.71 0.30
N VAL A 206 7.34 -34.66 -1.02
CA VAL A 206 8.38 -34.86 -2.03
C VAL A 206 8.39 -33.68 -3.00
N CYS A 207 9.54 -33.05 -3.21
CA CYS A 207 9.74 -32.03 -4.25
C CYS A 207 10.60 -32.60 -5.37
N LEU A 208 10.10 -32.56 -6.62
CA LEU A 208 10.79 -33.13 -7.78
C LEU A 208 11.17 -32.06 -8.79
N SER A 209 12.40 -32.21 -9.30
CA SER A 209 12.87 -31.46 -10.46
C SER A 209 12.11 -31.87 -11.72
N PRO A 210 12.04 -31.02 -12.75
CA PRO A 210 11.20 -31.28 -13.92
C PRO A 210 11.52 -32.58 -14.66
N ASP A 211 12.77 -33.03 -14.65
CA ASP A 211 13.20 -34.28 -15.28
C ASP A 211 12.63 -35.55 -14.62
N LEU A 212 12.13 -35.42 -13.38
CA LEU A 212 11.47 -36.49 -12.62
C LEU A 212 9.94 -36.37 -12.62
N TRP A 213 9.42 -35.24 -13.08
CA TRP A 213 8.00 -34.93 -12.98
C TRP A 213 7.19 -35.64 -14.07
N HIS A 214 6.05 -36.21 -13.68
CA HIS A 214 5.07 -36.81 -14.58
C HIS A 214 3.67 -36.78 -13.95
N THR A 215 2.64 -37.04 -14.76
CA THR A 215 1.25 -37.09 -14.30
C THR A 215 0.96 -38.38 -13.53
N GLY A 216 -0.04 -38.36 -12.65
CA GLY A 216 -0.45 -39.54 -11.86
C GLY A 216 0.36 -39.78 -10.58
N LEU A 217 1.16 -38.81 -10.16
CA LEU A 217 1.92 -38.87 -8.91
C LEU A 217 1.02 -38.68 -7.66
N PRO A 218 1.36 -39.30 -6.51
CA PRO A 218 0.67 -39.10 -5.23
C PRO A 218 0.54 -37.63 -4.81
N GLU A 219 -0.47 -37.32 -4.00
CA GLU A 219 -0.81 -35.94 -3.59
C GLU A 219 0.28 -35.23 -2.76
N ASN A 220 1.17 -35.98 -2.10
CA ASN A 220 2.29 -35.42 -1.34
C ASN A 220 3.51 -35.09 -2.20
N ILE A 221 3.40 -35.19 -3.53
CA ILE A 221 4.47 -34.86 -4.48
C ILE A 221 4.20 -33.55 -5.19
N PHE A 222 5.22 -32.69 -5.20
CA PHE A 222 5.18 -31.35 -5.74
C PHE A 222 6.32 -31.15 -6.74
N GLY A 223 6.04 -30.48 -7.85
CA GLY A 223 7.01 -30.26 -8.90
C GLY A 223 6.39 -29.43 -10.01
N THR A 224 7.03 -29.42 -11.17
CA THR A 224 6.58 -28.59 -12.28
C THR A 224 6.93 -29.24 -13.62
N GLU A 225 6.02 -29.10 -14.58
CA GLU A 225 6.24 -29.47 -15.99
C GLU A 225 7.10 -28.44 -16.74
N GLN A 226 7.46 -27.33 -16.09
CA GLN A 226 8.30 -26.31 -16.73
C GLN A 226 9.68 -26.87 -17.03
N SER A 227 10.00 -26.92 -18.32
CA SER A 227 11.36 -27.18 -18.77
C SER A 227 12.14 -25.87 -18.78
N TRP A 228 13.34 -25.88 -18.21
CA TRP A 228 14.22 -24.72 -18.19
C TRP A 228 15.23 -24.84 -19.33
N GLU A 229 15.28 -23.84 -20.20
CA GLU A 229 16.48 -23.61 -20.98
C GLU A 229 17.48 -22.79 -20.14
N LYS A 230 18.80 -23.00 -20.28
CA LYS A 230 19.81 -22.18 -19.55
C LYS A 230 19.61 -20.67 -19.78
N LYS A 231 18.99 -20.29 -20.90
CA LYS A 231 18.64 -18.90 -21.25
C LYS A 231 17.50 -18.31 -20.42
N ASP A 232 16.70 -19.12 -19.73
CA ASP A 232 15.56 -18.69 -18.93
C ASP A 232 15.98 -18.05 -17.60
N GLY A 233 17.27 -18.00 -17.29
CA GLY A 233 17.86 -17.25 -16.17
C GLY A 233 17.60 -17.90 -14.80
N ALA A 234 18.66 -18.04 -13.99
CA ALA A 234 18.58 -18.71 -12.68
C ALA A 234 17.47 -18.15 -11.78
N ALA A 235 17.20 -16.84 -11.86
CA ALA A 235 16.15 -16.18 -11.07
C ALA A 235 14.75 -16.83 -11.25
N TRP A 236 14.40 -17.30 -12.45
CA TRP A 236 13.12 -17.96 -12.69
C TRP A 236 13.07 -19.36 -12.08
N ILE A 237 14.14 -20.14 -12.22
CA ILE A 237 14.27 -21.46 -11.60
C ILE A 237 14.11 -21.35 -10.07
N LEU A 238 14.80 -20.38 -9.47
CA LEU A 238 14.73 -20.09 -8.05
C LEU A 238 13.31 -19.67 -7.60
N ALA A 239 12.62 -18.85 -8.40
CA ALA A 239 11.24 -18.44 -8.11
C ALA A 239 10.27 -19.63 -8.12
N TRP A 240 10.45 -20.56 -9.07
CA TRP A 240 9.68 -21.79 -9.15
C TRP A 240 9.98 -22.77 -8.02
N ALA A 241 11.25 -22.95 -7.67
CA ALA A 241 11.63 -23.74 -6.51
C ALA A 241 10.97 -23.21 -5.22
N LYS A 242 10.95 -21.88 -5.05
CA LYS A 242 10.25 -21.21 -3.93
C LYS A 242 8.74 -21.46 -3.94
N TYR A 243 8.10 -21.37 -5.11
CA TYR A 243 6.67 -21.65 -5.26
C TYR A 243 6.32 -23.11 -4.93
N ILE A 244 7.08 -24.07 -5.46
CA ILE A 244 6.87 -25.50 -5.20
C ILE A 244 7.14 -25.85 -3.73
N SER A 245 8.20 -25.30 -3.15
CA SER A 245 8.49 -25.45 -1.72
C SER A 245 7.39 -24.86 -0.83
N ALA A 246 6.76 -23.76 -1.24
CA ALA A 246 5.63 -23.17 -0.52
C ALA A 246 4.38 -24.06 -0.61
N LYS A 247 4.12 -24.71 -1.75
CA LYS A 247 3.04 -25.71 -1.88
C LYS A 247 3.27 -26.90 -0.96
N ALA A 248 4.47 -27.48 -1.01
CA ALA A 248 4.85 -28.60 -0.14
C ALA A 248 4.72 -28.23 1.34
N GLU A 249 5.16 -27.03 1.73
CA GLU A 249 4.98 -26.56 3.11
C GLU A 249 3.51 -26.44 3.51
N ARG A 250 2.65 -25.83 2.68
CA ARG A 250 1.23 -25.67 3.00
C ARG A 250 0.54 -27.03 3.17
N TYR A 251 0.88 -27.99 2.32
CA TYR A 251 0.44 -29.37 2.46
C TYR A 251 0.87 -29.98 3.82
N LEU A 252 2.14 -29.85 4.20
CA LEU A 252 2.65 -30.33 5.48
C LEU A 252 1.98 -29.67 6.71
N GLN A 253 1.39 -28.49 6.53
CA GLN A 253 0.66 -27.75 7.56
C GLN A 253 -0.86 -28.01 7.53
N GLY A 254 -1.37 -28.79 6.56
CA GLY A 254 -2.81 -28.96 6.35
C GLY A 254 -3.51 -27.67 5.87
N ALA A 255 -2.77 -26.74 5.27
CA ALA A 255 -3.28 -25.45 4.80
C ALA A 255 -3.59 -25.48 3.29
N SER A 256 -4.63 -24.76 2.87
CA SER A 256 -4.99 -24.62 1.44
C SER A 256 -3.87 -23.95 0.65
N SER A 257 -3.59 -24.44 -0.55
CA SER A 257 -2.66 -23.78 -1.50
C SER A 257 -3.27 -22.57 -2.20
N GLU A 258 -4.55 -22.28 -1.96
CA GLU A 258 -5.26 -21.14 -2.53
C GLU A 258 -4.60 -19.81 -2.17
N GLY A 259 -4.49 -18.92 -3.16
CA GLY A 259 -3.75 -17.66 -3.02
C GLY A 259 -2.22 -17.78 -3.10
N LEU A 260 -1.63 -18.99 -3.23
CA LEU A 260 -0.23 -19.09 -3.63
C LEU A 260 -0.08 -18.64 -5.08
N ARG A 261 0.66 -17.56 -5.25
CA ARG A 261 0.90 -16.98 -6.56
C ARG A 261 1.95 -17.78 -7.32
N LYS A 262 1.57 -18.25 -8.51
CA LYS A 262 2.49 -18.87 -9.47
C LYS A 262 3.51 -17.82 -9.96
N PRO A 263 4.80 -18.17 -10.11
CA PRO A 263 5.78 -17.27 -10.71
C PRO A 263 5.35 -16.86 -12.12
N GLY A 264 5.46 -15.57 -12.43
CA GLY A 264 5.12 -15.02 -13.75
C GLY A 264 5.38 -13.52 -13.80
N PRO A 265 5.47 -12.93 -15.01
CA PRO A 265 5.65 -11.50 -15.18
C PRO A 265 4.47 -10.75 -14.55
N GLN A 266 4.77 -9.62 -13.92
CA GLN A 266 3.74 -8.80 -13.28
C GLN A 266 4.01 -7.34 -13.60
N GLU A 267 2.94 -6.66 -13.95
CA GLU A 267 2.94 -5.22 -14.03
C GLU A 267 2.65 -4.64 -12.65
N SER A 268 3.39 -3.59 -12.32
CA SER A 268 3.16 -2.84 -11.11
C SER A 268 1.95 -1.93 -11.29
N ARG A 269 1.04 -1.95 -10.31
CA ARG A 269 -0.05 -0.96 -10.19
C ARG A 269 0.43 0.35 -9.56
N LEU A 270 1.66 0.40 -9.05
CA LEU A 270 2.21 1.57 -8.39
C LEU A 270 2.27 2.74 -9.39
N TYR A 271 1.54 3.81 -9.07
CA TYR A 271 1.65 5.03 -9.83
C TYR A 271 2.94 5.77 -9.43
N VAL A 272 3.71 6.18 -10.45
CA VAL A 272 4.98 6.88 -10.27
C VAL A 272 4.97 8.10 -11.18
N THR A 273 4.94 9.29 -10.57
CA THR A 273 5.07 10.57 -11.26
C THR A 273 6.51 10.82 -11.66
N MET A 274 6.72 11.27 -12.90
CA MET A 274 8.04 11.59 -13.46
C MET A 274 8.32 13.09 -13.49
N ASP A 275 7.40 13.92 -13.00
CA ASP A 275 7.57 15.37 -12.92
C ASP A 275 8.80 15.74 -12.09
N GLY A 276 9.69 16.54 -12.67
CA GLY A 276 10.95 16.94 -12.05
C GLY A 276 12.02 15.85 -12.00
N VAL A 277 11.81 14.68 -12.64
CA VAL A 277 12.83 13.63 -12.76
C VAL A 277 13.58 13.79 -14.08
N GLU A 278 14.89 13.97 -14.00
CA GLU A 278 15.75 14.04 -15.19
C GLU A 278 16.23 12.64 -15.61
N GLY A 279 16.19 12.40 -16.94
CA GLY A 279 16.73 11.19 -17.53
C GLY A 279 18.25 11.14 -17.38
N SER A 280 18.78 9.96 -17.06
CA SER A 280 20.23 9.72 -16.95
C SER A 280 20.62 8.44 -17.66
N ARG A 281 21.92 8.31 -17.98
CA ARG A 281 22.55 7.08 -18.46
C ARG A 281 23.18 6.32 -17.31
N ALA A 282 23.39 5.02 -17.49
CA ALA A 282 24.09 4.21 -16.51
C ALA A 282 25.55 4.68 -16.30
N PHE A 283 26.01 4.65 -15.05
CA PHE A 283 27.37 5.06 -14.70
C PHE A 283 28.40 3.93 -14.79
N THR A 284 27.97 2.70 -15.05
CA THR A 284 28.79 1.49 -14.86
C THR A 284 28.73 0.57 -16.07
N ASP A 285 29.87 -0.06 -16.38
CA ASP A 285 29.88 -1.28 -17.18
C ASP A 285 29.34 -2.46 -16.34
N TRP A 286 28.58 -3.32 -17.00
CA TRP A 286 28.04 -4.56 -16.45
C TRP A 286 29.13 -5.56 -16.06
N GLU A 287 30.26 -5.63 -16.77
CA GLU A 287 31.21 -6.75 -16.59
C GLU A 287 32.01 -6.68 -15.28
N LYS A 288 32.53 -5.50 -14.94
CA LYS A 288 33.38 -5.29 -13.76
C LYS A 288 32.99 -3.98 -13.07
N PRO A 289 31.97 -4.03 -12.19
CA PRO A 289 31.50 -2.82 -11.55
C PRO A 289 32.53 -2.32 -10.54
N ASP A 290 33.04 -1.11 -10.77
CA ASP A 290 33.77 -0.37 -9.76
C ASP A 290 32.82 0.01 -8.60
N ARG A 291 33.36 0.03 -7.38
CA ARG A 291 32.57 0.25 -6.16
C ARG A 291 31.92 1.63 -6.12
N GLU A 292 32.65 2.68 -6.53
CA GLU A 292 32.15 4.05 -6.50
C GLU A 292 31.12 4.27 -7.60
N LEU A 293 31.39 3.76 -8.81
CA LEU A 293 30.43 3.83 -9.92
C LEU A 293 29.15 3.05 -9.62
N ALA A 294 29.24 1.87 -8.98
CA ALA A 294 28.07 1.11 -8.56
C ALA A 294 27.23 1.86 -7.49
N ALA A 295 27.89 2.60 -6.59
CA ALA A 295 27.19 3.44 -5.62
C ALA A 295 26.48 4.61 -6.32
N ALA A 296 27.14 5.25 -7.30
CA ALA A 296 26.53 6.31 -8.11
C ALA A 296 25.33 5.78 -8.92
N GLU A 297 25.43 4.59 -9.52
CA GLU A 297 24.33 3.93 -10.23
C GLU A 297 23.14 3.63 -9.30
N ALA A 298 23.40 3.12 -8.09
CA ALA A 298 22.35 2.94 -7.08
C ALA A 298 21.70 4.28 -6.67
N GLY A 299 22.48 5.36 -6.63
CA GLY A 299 22.04 6.72 -6.32
C GLY A 299 21.07 7.32 -7.33
N ARG A 300 21.01 6.81 -8.56
CA ARG A 300 20.00 7.21 -9.56
C ARG A 300 18.58 6.78 -9.18
N CYS A 301 18.44 5.83 -8.25
CA CYS A 301 17.13 5.30 -7.87
C CYS A 301 16.27 6.35 -7.17
N ILE A 302 15.15 6.74 -7.81
CA ILE A 302 14.19 7.73 -7.28
C ILE A 302 13.28 7.21 -6.15
N GLN A 303 13.53 6.00 -5.64
CA GLN A 303 12.74 5.39 -4.56
C GLN A 303 11.23 5.43 -4.83
N CYS A 304 10.82 4.87 -5.99
CA CYS A 304 9.45 4.88 -6.51
C CYS A 304 8.39 4.67 -5.42
N GLN A 305 7.47 5.64 -5.29
CA GLN A 305 6.31 5.62 -4.39
C GLN A 305 5.21 6.54 -4.94
N CYS A 306 3.95 6.18 -4.70
CA CYS A 306 2.82 7.07 -5.03
C CYS A 306 2.61 8.07 -3.88
N LEU A 307 2.73 9.36 -4.19
CA LEU A 307 2.63 10.47 -3.23
C LEU A 307 1.60 11.54 -3.64
N GLU A 308 0.83 11.34 -4.71
CA GLU A 308 0.04 12.42 -5.34
C GLU A 308 -0.97 13.06 -4.38
N CYS A 309 -1.70 12.23 -3.64
CA CYS A 309 -2.65 12.70 -2.62
C CYS A 309 -1.96 13.39 -1.42
N ILE A 310 -0.69 13.13 -1.17
CA ILE A 310 0.08 13.67 -0.03
C ILE A 310 0.75 15.00 -0.41
N LYS A 311 1.29 15.11 -1.63
CA LYS A 311 1.99 16.32 -2.13
C LYS A 311 1.15 17.59 -1.99
N GLY A 312 -0.15 17.50 -2.26
CA GLY A 312 -1.07 18.64 -2.18
C GLY A 312 -1.86 18.76 -0.87
N CYS A 313 -1.76 17.78 0.05
CA CYS A 313 -2.62 17.73 1.22
C CYS A 313 -1.82 18.00 2.49
N VAL A 314 -1.91 19.23 3.02
CA VAL A 314 -1.25 19.67 4.26
C VAL A 314 -1.58 18.72 5.42
N TYR A 315 -2.84 18.31 5.53
CA TYR A 315 -3.29 17.33 6.51
C TYR A 315 -2.46 16.03 6.46
N PHE A 316 -2.27 15.41 5.30
CA PHE A 316 -1.52 14.15 5.23
C PHE A 316 -0.03 14.33 5.51
N GLN A 317 0.53 15.49 5.16
CA GLN A 317 1.92 15.84 5.46
C GLN A 317 2.14 15.94 6.97
N GLU A 318 1.23 16.62 7.67
CA GLU A 318 1.35 16.85 9.11
C GLU A 318 1.12 15.61 9.95
N TYR A 319 0.13 14.80 9.58
CA TYR A 319 -0.07 13.50 10.24
C TYR A 319 0.98 12.46 9.82
N LYS A 320 1.77 12.71 8.77
CA LYS A 320 2.73 11.76 8.17
C LYS A 320 2.09 10.42 7.85
N LYS A 321 0.85 10.46 7.33
CA LYS A 321 0.05 9.30 6.98
C LYS A 321 -0.20 9.24 5.48
N ASN A 322 -0.64 8.07 5.04
CA ASN A 322 -1.20 7.88 3.71
C ASN A 322 -2.67 7.47 3.84
N PRO A 323 -3.49 7.67 2.79
CA PRO A 323 -4.93 7.42 2.87
C PRO A 323 -5.28 5.99 3.28
N ARG A 324 -4.57 4.97 2.77
CA ARG A 324 -4.83 3.56 3.08
C ARG A 324 -4.66 3.27 4.57
N GLY A 325 -3.51 3.65 5.13
CA GLY A 325 -3.24 3.47 6.56
C GLY A 325 -4.21 4.27 7.44
N ALA A 326 -4.55 5.50 7.03
CA ALA A 326 -5.46 6.36 7.76
C ALA A 326 -6.89 5.80 7.84
N ILE A 327 -7.45 5.26 6.74
CA ILE A 327 -8.77 4.59 6.78
C ILE A 327 -8.78 3.45 7.79
N ARG A 328 -7.73 2.63 7.84
CA ARG A 328 -7.67 1.50 8.78
C ARG A 328 -7.65 1.96 10.24
N GLU A 329 -6.97 3.06 10.52
CA GLU A 329 -6.99 3.70 11.84
C GLU A 329 -8.39 4.22 12.20
N ILE A 330 -9.09 4.85 11.26
CA ILE A 330 -10.48 5.29 11.43
C ILE A 330 -11.40 4.09 11.69
N TYR A 331 -11.33 3.04 10.88
CA TYR A 331 -12.12 1.83 11.03
C TYR A 331 -11.94 1.20 12.41
N ASN A 332 -10.69 1.05 12.86
CA ASN A 332 -10.37 0.52 14.18
C ASN A 332 -10.91 1.43 15.28
N ASN A 333 -10.76 2.76 15.14
CA ASN A 333 -11.23 3.74 16.13
C ASN A 333 -12.75 3.72 16.31
N LEU A 334 -13.51 3.54 15.23
CA LEU A 334 -14.97 3.44 15.29
C LEU A 334 -15.45 2.12 15.90
N SER A 335 -14.65 1.06 15.79
CA SER A 335 -14.94 -0.25 16.38
C SER A 335 -14.72 -0.31 17.90
N ILE A 336 -14.11 0.72 18.51
CA ILE A 336 -13.89 0.78 19.95
C ILE A 336 -15.23 1.00 20.67
N VAL A 337 -15.58 0.07 21.56
CA VAL A 337 -16.79 0.15 22.40
C VAL A 337 -16.52 0.93 23.68
N MET A 338 -15.43 0.58 24.39
CA MET A 338 -14.96 1.29 25.58
C MET A 338 -13.45 1.53 25.44
N GLY A 339 -13.00 2.72 25.83
CA GLY A 339 -11.58 3.09 25.80
C GLY A 339 -11.32 4.39 25.05
N ASN A 340 -10.05 4.67 24.84
CA ASN A 340 -9.61 5.93 24.23
C ASN A 340 -9.72 5.87 22.70
N HIS A 341 -10.46 6.82 22.14
CA HIS A 341 -10.56 7.03 20.71
C HIS A 341 -9.40 7.90 20.20
N MET A 342 -8.26 7.27 19.94
CA MET A 342 -7.01 7.96 19.59
C MET A 342 -7.04 8.63 18.21
N ALA A 343 -7.94 8.23 17.31
CA ALA A 343 -8.03 8.79 15.95
C ALA A 343 -9.01 9.97 15.84
N ASN A 344 -9.65 10.43 16.94
CA ASN A 344 -10.62 11.52 16.88
C ASN A 344 -10.04 12.82 16.32
N GLY A 345 -8.81 13.18 16.73
CA GLY A 345 -8.12 14.35 16.18
C GLY A 345 -7.86 14.20 14.68
N LEU A 346 -7.41 13.02 14.26
CA LEU A 346 -7.17 12.69 12.86
C LEU A 346 -8.45 12.76 12.02
N ILE A 347 -9.57 12.23 12.52
CA ILE A 347 -10.88 12.29 11.84
C ILE A 347 -11.36 13.72 11.69
N ASN A 348 -11.24 14.54 12.74
CA ASN A 348 -11.81 15.89 12.78
C ASN A 348 -10.95 16.97 12.11
N ALA A 349 -9.65 16.73 11.91
CA ALA A 349 -8.76 17.69 11.26
C ALA A 349 -8.84 17.71 9.72
N CYS A 350 -9.59 16.81 9.08
CA CYS A 350 -9.77 16.80 7.62
C CYS A 350 -10.79 17.85 7.16
N ASP A 351 -10.44 18.78 6.28
CA ASP A 351 -11.40 19.81 5.82
C ASP A 351 -12.45 19.30 4.81
N LEU A 352 -12.41 18.02 4.46
CA LEU A 352 -13.26 17.39 3.45
C LEU A 352 -13.18 18.05 2.06
N CYS A 353 -12.11 18.81 1.78
CA CYS A 353 -11.97 19.63 0.57
C CYS A 353 -11.88 18.85 -0.76
N GLY A 354 -11.70 17.53 -0.72
CA GLY A 354 -11.64 16.71 -1.93
C GLY A 354 -10.30 16.71 -2.67
N GLN A 355 -9.35 17.58 -2.33
CA GLN A 355 -8.10 17.73 -3.09
C GLN A 355 -7.31 16.42 -3.22
N CYS A 356 -7.24 15.62 -2.15
CA CYS A 356 -6.55 14.33 -2.17
C CYS A 356 -7.25 13.29 -3.06
N LYS A 357 -8.59 13.35 -3.21
CA LYS A 357 -9.36 12.52 -4.13
C LYS A 357 -9.09 12.94 -5.57
N SER A 358 -9.14 14.24 -5.86
CA SER A 358 -8.88 14.80 -7.19
C SER A 358 -7.45 14.53 -7.66
N ALA A 359 -6.47 14.60 -6.75
CA ALA A 359 -5.07 14.29 -7.05
C ALA A 359 -4.79 12.78 -7.15
N CYS A 360 -5.66 11.92 -6.63
CA CYS A 360 -5.42 10.49 -6.63
C CYS A 360 -5.60 9.91 -8.05
N PRO A 361 -4.59 9.22 -8.61
CA PRO A 361 -4.70 8.60 -9.94
C PRO A 361 -5.83 7.57 -10.07
N ASN A 362 -6.22 6.96 -8.94
CA ASN A 362 -7.26 5.94 -8.88
C ASN A 362 -8.54 6.44 -8.17
N GLY A 363 -8.63 7.72 -7.82
CA GLY A 363 -9.83 8.31 -7.20
C GLY A 363 -10.12 7.85 -5.77
N PHE A 364 -9.09 7.60 -4.95
CA PHE A 364 -9.27 7.22 -3.54
C PHE A 364 -10.00 8.34 -2.76
N ASP A 365 -11.20 8.05 -2.29
CA ASP A 365 -12.06 9.02 -1.59
C ASP A 365 -11.88 8.96 -0.07
N TYR A 366 -10.78 9.55 0.39
CA TYR A 366 -10.51 9.70 1.81
C TYR A 366 -11.48 10.65 2.55
N PRO A 367 -11.85 11.82 1.98
CA PRO A 367 -12.80 12.74 2.60
C PRO A 367 -14.13 12.07 2.95
N GLU A 368 -14.66 11.23 2.06
CA GLU A 368 -15.93 10.53 2.32
C GLU A 368 -15.84 9.64 3.56
N VAL A 369 -14.70 8.97 3.79
CA VAL A 369 -14.50 8.16 4.99
C VAL A 369 -14.42 9.01 6.26
N CYS A 370 -13.78 10.18 6.20
CA CYS A 370 -13.79 11.12 7.33
C CYS A 370 -15.21 11.63 7.61
N LYS A 371 -15.97 12.00 6.57
CA LYS A 371 -17.36 12.46 6.72
C LYS A 371 -18.23 11.39 7.37
N MET A 372 -18.19 10.17 6.84
CA MET A 372 -18.92 9.02 7.39
C MET A 372 -18.53 8.74 8.84
N ALA A 373 -17.23 8.79 9.16
CA ALA A 373 -16.75 8.60 10.53
C ALA A 373 -17.32 9.66 11.49
N ARG A 374 -17.40 10.93 11.05
CA ARG A 374 -17.99 12.00 11.87
C ARG A 374 -19.47 11.78 12.12
N GLN A 375 -20.24 11.43 11.08
CA GLN A 375 -21.66 11.11 11.21
C GLN A 375 -21.88 9.98 12.23
N ILE A 376 -21.11 8.91 12.13
CA ILE A 376 -21.20 7.77 13.07
C ILE A 376 -20.83 8.21 14.49
N MET A 377 -19.79 9.01 14.65
CA MET A 377 -19.40 9.53 15.96
C MET A 377 -20.50 10.41 16.57
N VAL A 378 -21.20 11.22 15.77
CA VAL A 378 -22.36 11.99 16.23
C VAL A 378 -23.50 11.06 16.64
N GLU A 379 -23.91 10.15 15.76
CA GLU A 379 -25.04 9.23 15.99
C GLU A 379 -24.82 8.29 17.18
N THR A 380 -23.57 7.93 17.46
CA THR A 380 -23.21 7.08 18.58
C THR A 380 -22.85 7.86 19.85
N GLU A 381 -23.03 9.19 19.85
CA GLU A 381 -22.70 10.09 20.97
C GLU A 381 -21.21 10.03 21.40
N LYS A 382 -20.32 9.70 20.45
CA LYS A 382 -18.86 9.60 20.64
C LYS A 382 -18.09 10.79 20.08
N MET A 383 -18.76 11.71 19.39
CA MET A 383 -18.15 12.95 18.90
C MET A 383 -17.73 13.83 20.08
N PRO A 384 -16.45 14.23 20.20
CA PRO A 384 -16.04 15.19 21.22
C PRO A 384 -16.80 16.51 21.03
N PRO A 385 -17.46 17.07 22.06
CA PRO A 385 -18.21 18.31 21.93
C PRO A 385 -17.37 19.44 21.35
N SER A 386 -16.13 19.59 21.84
CA SER A 386 -15.21 20.65 21.45
C SER A 386 -14.71 20.59 20.00
N ALA A 387 -14.92 19.49 19.27
CA ALA A 387 -14.35 19.31 17.93
C ALA A 387 -14.90 20.34 16.93
N HIS A 388 -16.20 20.63 16.99
CA HIS A 388 -16.89 21.54 16.06
C HIS A 388 -17.82 22.54 16.76
N GLU A 389 -17.86 22.57 18.09
CA GLU A 389 -18.79 23.38 18.88
C GLU A 389 -18.81 24.86 18.46
N PHE A 390 -17.64 25.49 18.36
CA PHE A 390 -17.55 26.90 17.97
C PHE A 390 -18.19 27.17 16.60
N GLY A 391 -17.88 26.35 15.59
CA GLY A 391 -18.45 26.50 14.25
C GLY A 391 -19.95 26.22 14.22
N LEU A 392 -20.44 25.28 15.02
CA LEU A 392 -21.87 24.99 15.12
C LEU A 392 -22.65 26.13 15.81
N LEU A 393 -22.07 26.77 16.83
CA LEU A 393 -22.66 27.93 17.48
C LEU A 393 -22.73 29.14 16.53
N ASP A 394 -21.66 29.39 15.77
CA ASP A 394 -21.63 30.45 14.76
C ASP A 394 -22.65 30.22 13.62
N GLN A 395 -22.79 28.97 13.19
CA GLN A 395 -23.86 28.58 12.26
C GLN A 395 -25.24 28.87 12.86
N GLN A 396 -25.51 28.47 14.11
CA GLN A 396 -26.81 28.70 14.75
C GLN A 396 -27.12 30.19 14.87
N PHE A 397 -26.14 31.02 15.24
CA PHE A 397 -26.28 32.48 15.26
C PHE A 397 -26.63 33.02 13.88
N SER A 398 -25.87 32.64 12.85
CA SER A 398 -26.07 33.07 11.46
C SER A 398 -27.42 32.63 10.89
N CYS A 399 -27.93 31.46 11.30
CA CYS A 399 -29.24 30.96 10.90
C CYS A 399 -30.37 31.57 11.72
N ARG A 400 -30.12 32.30 12.81
CA ARG A 400 -31.14 32.84 13.72
C ARG A 400 -30.99 34.34 13.89
N GLU A 401 -30.21 34.79 14.85
CA GLU A 401 -30.07 36.20 15.22
C GLU A 401 -29.44 37.03 14.09
N GLY A 402 -28.47 36.47 13.37
CA GLY A 402 -27.83 37.09 12.21
C GLY A 402 -28.57 36.90 10.89
N PHE A 403 -29.76 36.28 10.89
CA PHE A 403 -30.49 35.95 9.67
C PHE A 403 -31.17 37.19 9.07
N LEU A 404 -30.97 37.41 7.77
CA LEU A 404 -31.65 38.46 7.01
C LEU A 404 -32.13 37.93 5.66
N ALA A 405 -33.39 38.18 5.32
CA ALA A 405 -33.92 37.96 3.98
C ALA A 405 -34.88 39.08 3.59
N ARG A 406 -34.54 39.83 2.54
CA ARG A 406 -35.31 41.01 2.11
C ARG A 406 -35.26 41.21 0.60
N SER A 407 -36.40 41.63 0.03
CA SER A 407 -36.45 42.21 -1.31
C SER A 407 -35.76 43.57 -1.34
N ALA A 408 -35.26 43.97 -2.51
CA ALA A 408 -34.73 45.32 -2.74
C ALA A 408 -35.79 46.39 -2.44
N PRO A 409 -35.39 47.56 -1.93
CA PRO A 409 -36.31 48.69 -1.76
C PRO A 409 -37.06 49.00 -3.06
N GLY A 410 -38.39 49.14 -2.99
CA GLY A 410 -39.25 49.39 -4.15
C GLY A 410 -39.71 48.14 -4.90
N TYR A 411 -39.32 46.93 -4.47
CA TYR A 411 -39.75 45.67 -5.07
C TYR A 411 -40.49 44.80 -4.04
N GLU A 412 -41.70 44.35 -4.39
CA GLU A 412 -42.37 43.29 -3.61
C GLU A 412 -41.68 41.93 -3.84
N ARG A 413 -41.34 41.63 -5.10
CA ARG A 413 -40.55 40.47 -5.51
C ARG A 413 -39.37 40.92 -6.35
N CYS A 414 -38.23 40.29 -6.12
CA CYS A 414 -37.02 40.49 -6.90
C CYS A 414 -36.86 39.36 -7.91
N ARG A 415 -36.26 39.65 -9.06
CA ARG A 415 -35.84 38.63 -10.03
C ARG A 415 -34.63 37.85 -9.52
N TYR A 416 -33.74 38.53 -8.79
CA TYR A 416 -32.48 37.96 -8.29
C TYR A 416 -32.42 37.97 -6.77
N LEU A 417 -31.67 37.03 -6.20
CA LEU A 417 -31.35 36.97 -4.77
C LEU A 417 -29.84 36.81 -4.59
N PHE A 418 -29.20 37.81 -4.00
CA PHE A 418 -27.78 37.74 -3.68
C PHE A 418 -27.57 37.01 -2.36
N PHE A 419 -26.83 35.91 -2.41
CA PHE A 419 -26.41 35.11 -1.28
C PHE A 419 -24.86 35.12 -1.17
N PRO A 420 -24.28 36.06 -0.41
CA PRO A 420 -22.83 36.15 -0.24
C PRO A 420 -22.24 35.00 0.58
N GLY A 421 -23.07 34.30 1.37
CA GLY A 421 -22.65 33.31 2.36
C GLY A 421 -22.26 33.93 3.70
N CYS A 422 -22.26 33.11 4.76
CA CYS A 422 -21.98 33.56 6.13
C CYS A 422 -20.56 34.10 6.30
N GLN A 423 -19.52 33.41 5.78
CA GLN A 423 -18.13 33.84 5.98
C GLN A 423 -17.79 35.17 5.30
N ALA A 424 -18.23 35.39 4.06
CA ALA A 424 -17.97 36.65 3.37
C ALA A 424 -18.62 37.83 4.11
N SER A 425 -19.84 37.63 4.60
CA SER A 425 -20.58 38.62 5.38
C SER A 425 -19.91 38.93 6.72
N ALA A 426 -19.29 37.93 7.36
CA ALA A 426 -18.60 38.09 8.64
C ALA A 426 -17.20 38.72 8.50
N VAL A 427 -16.43 38.30 7.50
CA VAL A 427 -15.00 38.69 7.36
C VAL A 427 -14.82 39.95 6.51
N SER A 428 -15.71 40.21 5.55
CA SER A 428 -15.58 41.34 4.63
C SER A 428 -16.95 41.96 4.26
N PRO A 429 -17.65 42.55 5.25
CA PRO A 429 -18.98 43.14 5.02
C PRO A 429 -18.97 44.26 3.98
N ASP A 430 -17.93 45.10 3.95
CA ASP A 430 -17.80 46.19 2.96
C ASP A 430 -17.74 45.66 1.53
N THR A 431 -17.08 44.51 1.32
CA THR A 431 -17.01 43.85 0.02
C THR A 431 -18.38 43.30 -0.39
N VAL A 432 -19.10 42.70 0.55
CA VAL A 432 -20.48 42.21 0.33
C VAL A 432 -21.42 43.36 -0.02
N GLU A 433 -21.30 44.50 0.67
CA GLU A 433 -22.10 45.69 0.38
C GLU A 433 -21.77 46.28 -0.99
N ALA A 434 -20.48 46.40 -1.33
CA ALA A 434 -20.05 46.87 -2.64
C ALA A 434 -20.57 45.96 -3.76
N ALA A 435 -20.48 44.64 -3.59
CA ALA A 435 -21.02 43.66 -4.54
C ALA A 435 -22.54 43.77 -4.67
N TYR A 436 -23.27 43.93 -3.55
CA TYR A 436 -24.72 44.10 -3.57
C TYR A 436 -25.15 45.37 -4.32
N ARG A 437 -24.49 46.52 -4.05
CA ARG A 437 -24.76 47.79 -4.74
C ARG A 437 -24.49 47.68 -6.24
N ASP A 438 -23.38 47.04 -6.59
CA ASP A 438 -22.99 46.81 -7.97
C ASP A 438 -24.01 45.93 -8.72
N LEU A 439 -24.39 44.79 -8.14
CA LEU A 439 -25.43 43.92 -8.69
C LEU A 439 -26.77 44.66 -8.84
N SER A 440 -27.15 45.44 -7.83
CA SER A 440 -28.39 46.24 -7.85
C SER A 440 -28.39 47.33 -8.92
N GLY A 441 -27.22 47.89 -9.25
CA GLY A 441 -27.07 48.90 -10.30
C GLY A 441 -27.06 48.31 -11.72
N ARG A 442 -26.58 47.08 -11.89
CA ARG A 442 -26.45 46.44 -13.22
C ARG A 442 -27.66 45.58 -13.62
N LEU A 443 -28.33 44.96 -12.65
CA LEU A 443 -29.39 43.99 -12.92
C LEU A 443 -30.78 44.63 -12.85
N THR A 444 -31.63 44.32 -13.83
CA THR A 444 -33.02 44.78 -13.88
C THR A 444 -33.96 43.76 -13.21
N GLY A 445 -35.00 44.25 -12.55
CA GLY A 445 -35.97 43.41 -11.83
C GLY A 445 -35.70 43.21 -10.34
N GLY A 446 -34.76 43.98 -9.77
CA GLY A 446 -34.46 44.00 -8.33
C GLY A 446 -33.56 42.84 -7.87
N VAL A 447 -32.72 43.13 -6.88
CA VAL A 447 -31.80 42.16 -6.25
C VAL A 447 -32.11 42.10 -4.77
N GLY A 448 -32.73 41.01 -4.32
CA GLY A 448 -32.92 40.72 -2.91
C GLY A 448 -31.60 40.35 -2.24
N LEU A 449 -31.55 40.40 -0.91
CA LEU A 449 -30.40 40.01 -0.11
C LEU A 449 -30.79 38.91 0.88
N LEU A 450 -30.01 37.82 0.90
CA LEU A 450 -30.11 36.75 1.88
C LEU A 450 -28.78 36.60 2.64
N LEU A 451 -28.79 36.86 3.94
CA LEU A 451 -27.67 36.60 4.86
C LEU A 451 -28.06 35.45 5.78
N SER A 452 -27.38 34.32 5.63
CA SER A 452 -27.57 33.12 6.45
C SER A 452 -26.36 32.19 6.27
N CYS A 453 -26.17 31.24 7.19
CA CYS A 453 -25.36 30.06 6.93
C CYS A 453 -26.19 29.03 6.13
N CYS A 454 -25.54 28.32 5.20
CA CYS A 454 -26.14 27.26 4.38
C CYS A 454 -26.08 25.86 5.01
N GLY A 455 -25.50 25.72 6.21
CA GLY A 455 -25.37 24.44 6.89
C GLY A 455 -24.08 23.66 6.60
N ALA A 456 -23.14 24.23 5.81
CA ALA A 456 -21.90 23.55 5.45
C ALA A 456 -21.04 23.16 6.68
N LEU A 457 -21.00 24.00 7.72
CA LEU A 457 -20.28 23.69 8.97
C LEU A 457 -20.87 22.47 9.67
N ALA A 458 -22.19 22.40 9.79
CA ALA A 458 -22.88 21.23 10.33
C ALA A 458 -22.64 19.97 9.49
N GLN A 459 -22.65 20.10 8.16
CA GLN A 459 -22.33 18.99 7.27
C GLN A 459 -20.90 18.48 7.50
N TRP A 460 -19.93 19.37 7.62
CA TRP A 460 -18.54 19.00 7.93
C TRP A 460 -18.38 18.38 9.32
N ALA A 461 -19.20 18.80 10.29
CA ALA A 461 -19.24 18.23 11.62
C ALA A 461 -19.95 16.85 11.71
N GLY A 462 -20.56 16.38 10.61
CA GLY A 462 -21.38 15.16 10.60
C GLY A 462 -22.79 15.34 11.19
N ARG A 463 -23.22 16.59 11.41
CA ARG A 463 -24.55 16.97 11.89
C ARG A 463 -25.52 17.21 10.73
N GLU A 464 -25.89 16.13 10.04
CA GLU A 464 -26.81 16.19 8.90
C GLU A 464 -28.20 16.75 9.30
N ASP A 465 -28.60 16.57 10.56
CA ASP A 465 -29.81 17.17 11.14
C ASP A 465 -29.76 18.71 11.10
N LEU A 466 -28.68 19.32 11.60
CA LEU A 466 -28.51 20.78 11.61
C LEU A 466 -28.23 21.35 10.22
N ALA A 467 -27.56 20.58 9.36
CA ALA A 467 -27.33 20.98 7.97
C ALA A 467 -28.66 21.05 7.20
N SER A 468 -29.53 20.05 7.38
CA SER A 468 -30.84 19.99 6.75
C SER A 468 -31.75 21.12 7.24
N GLU A 469 -31.80 21.38 8.56
CA GLU A 469 -32.58 22.49 9.14
C GLU A 469 -32.18 23.85 8.52
N ALA A 470 -30.87 24.11 8.40
CA ALA A 470 -30.37 25.36 7.82
C ALA A 470 -30.77 25.50 6.34
N LEU A 471 -30.65 24.42 5.56
CA LEU A 471 -30.99 24.41 4.14
C LEU A 471 -32.49 24.54 3.90
N GLU A 472 -33.32 23.88 4.71
CA GLU A 472 -34.77 23.98 4.65
C GLU A 472 -35.25 25.40 4.96
N LYS A 473 -34.63 26.07 5.94
CA LYS A 473 -34.92 27.48 6.24
C LYS A 473 -34.63 28.39 5.05
N ILE A 474 -33.47 28.23 4.40
CA ILE A 474 -33.14 28.98 3.18
C ILE A 474 -34.15 28.68 2.08
N ARG A 475 -34.53 27.41 1.91
CA ARG A 475 -35.47 26.98 0.87
C ARG A 475 -36.87 27.54 1.09
N SER A 476 -37.36 27.59 2.33
CA SER A 476 -38.67 28.18 2.66
C SER A 476 -38.70 29.65 2.28
N VAL A 477 -37.68 30.41 2.71
CA VAL A 477 -37.60 31.84 2.47
C VAL A 477 -37.42 32.15 0.98
N TRP A 478 -36.59 31.37 0.28
CA TRP A 478 -36.45 31.50 -1.17
C TRP A 478 -37.78 31.33 -1.91
N LYS A 479 -38.61 30.35 -1.51
CA LYS A 479 -39.97 30.18 -2.05
C LYS A 479 -40.90 31.33 -1.69
N GLU A 480 -40.87 31.81 -0.45
CA GLU A 480 -41.66 32.98 0.00
C GLU A 480 -41.32 34.25 -0.80
N MET A 481 -40.05 34.40 -1.19
CA MET A 481 -39.57 35.51 -2.02
C MET A 481 -39.92 35.36 -3.52
N GLY A 482 -40.61 34.28 -3.92
CA GLY A 482 -41.06 34.06 -5.30
C GLY A 482 -40.04 33.34 -6.17
N GLU A 483 -39.20 32.49 -5.58
CA GLU A 483 -38.20 31.65 -6.28
C GLU A 483 -37.23 32.45 -7.19
N PRO A 484 -36.61 33.55 -6.70
CA PRO A 484 -35.68 34.35 -7.48
C PRO A 484 -34.44 33.57 -7.92
N GLU A 485 -33.80 33.99 -9.00
CA GLU A 485 -32.52 33.43 -9.44
C GLU A 485 -31.42 33.77 -8.40
N VAL A 486 -30.76 32.75 -7.85
CA VAL A 486 -29.80 32.94 -6.74
C VAL A 486 -28.41 33.22 -7.29
N ILE A 487 -27.82 34.33 -6.85
CA ILE A 487 -26.43 34.71 -7.14
C ILE A 487 -25.59 34.40 -5.91
N CYS A 488 -24.71 33.41 -6.02
CA CYS A 488 -23.83 32.96 -4.94
C CYS A 488 -22.43 33.56 -5.06
N ALA A 489 -21.82 33.96 -3.94
CA ALA A 489 -20.41 34.40 -3.91
C ALA A 489 -19.48 33.49 -3.08
N CYS A 490 -20.04 32.58 -2.29
CA CYS A 490 -19.26 31.71 -1.40
C CYS A 490 -18.58 30.57 -2.20
N PRO A 491 -17.28 30.30 -1.99
CA PRO A 491 -16.56 29.21 -2.67
C PRO A 491 -17.06 27.82 -2.26
N THR A 492 -17.77 27.72 -1.13
CA THR A 492 -18.38 26.48 -0.61
C THR A 492 -19.76 26.21 -1.21
N CYS A 493 -20.30 27.10 -2.05
CA CYS A 493 -21.58 26.86 -2.70
C CYS A 493 -21.53 25.60 -3.57
N MET A 494 -22.49 24.71 -3.37
CA MET A 494 -22.66 23.52 -4.21
C MET A 494 -23.01 23.96 -5.63
N LYS A 495 -22.39 23.31 -6.63
CA LYS A 495 -22.64 23.56 -8.05
C LYS A 495 -23.95 22.96 -8.51
#